data_AF-A0A838CX79-F1
#
_entry.id   AF-A0A838CX79-F1
#
_cell.length_a   1.000
_cell.length_b   1.000
_cell.length_c   1.000
_cell.angle_alpha   90.00
_cell.angle_beta   90.00
_cell.angle_gamma   90.00
#
_symmetry.space_group_name_H-M   'P 1'
#
loop_
_entity.id
_entity.type
_entity.pdbx_description
1 polymer ?
#
loop_
_entity_poly.entity_id
_entity_poly.type
_entity_poly.pdbx_seq_one_letter_code
_entity_poly.pdbx_strand_id
1 'polypeptide(L)'
;MKRMIVLPFSIMLAFILTFPVYTHGATDLNGRSATDTLSELSSSKTESLADSRETIQNAAFDMANEYRKQMELPLFQSNDLLQKMAQNHADYLLQFPDDGHYERNTDSEGFTGYSVRHRADHVGYTGLVGEGITYQEQDGEVSIHHLFDAPYHRLSLIDPRFSSIGIGYNDSGDFVANYGGDGIVENPRPVVYPVPNQQNVKVSWFANEQPNPLRFFDKNREWTGYPITYRYFGSPQDQLVVEQAKLMNESGEQVDTYNVTPSMEDHGNKHVFLIPKNKLIPGQTYTVDIKARAEHADSTKEDVSKKWEFTTAKQVELDDVYLQTQKQTTFLKMEWASGGDPDAVISLKRNGNTHIEKQDNNQYTYKPIEPGTYTLNIDSPWFNETKKYEVSIKENQFELLEVDAFQAIELEKASTQPVWGSYPEFSSIKEVDKDKVWEITFNEQMEDKALEDGGIYVINDSGEQVLVEIKQGSQATDYHVHPPEGGYETGLHQLIIEPMKSLAGTSMKEGVRMSFSVK
;
A
#
# COMPACT_ATOMS: atom_id res chain seq x y z
N MET A 1 -8.14 -10.46 -56.96
CA MET A 1 -8.90 -9.62 -56.01
C MET A 1 -7.96 -8.47 -55.63
N LYS A 2 -8.23 -7.15 -55.80
CA LYS A 2 -9.45 -6.32 -55.59
C LYS A 2 -10.05 -6.57 -54.19
N ARG A 3 -10.03 -5.65 -53.22
CA ARG A 3 -9.75 -4.19 -53.15
C ARG A 3 -8.65 -3.90 -52.07
N MET A 4 -7.86 -2.80 -52.05
CA MET A 4 -8.18 -1.35 -51.92
C MET A 4 -8.92 -1.00 -50.60
N ILE A 5 -8.66 0.08 -49.85
CA ILE A 5 -7.63 1.16 -49.82
C ILE A 5 -7.85 1.99 -48.49
N VAL A 6 -7.03 2.89 -47.91
CA VAL A 6 -5.70 3.53 -48.16
C VAL A 6 -5.14 4.09 -46.82
N LEU A 7 -3.84 4.46 -46.75
CA LEU A 7 -3.29 5.41 -45.75
C LEU A 7 -3.46 6.88 -46.24
N PRO A 8 -3.60 7.87 -45.34
CA PRO A 8 -2.99 9.16 -45.65
C PRO A 8 -2.22 9.79 -44.47
N PHE A 9 -1.01 10.25 -44.80
CA PHE A 9 -0.27 11.25 -44.04
C PHE A 9 -0.88 12.64 -44.33
N SER A 10 -1.09 13.45 -43.30
CA SER A 10 -1.31 14.91 -43.37
C SER A 10 -0.84 15.48 -42.03
N ILE A 11 0.29 16.20 -41.93
CA ILE A 11 0.46 17.57 -42.45
C ILE A 11 -0.77 18.41 -42.09
N MET A 12 -0.85 18.83 -40.83
CA MET A 12 -1.82 19.83 -40.41
C MET A 12 -1.36 21.19 -40.93
N LEU A 13 -1.95 21.63 -42.03
CA LEU A 13 -1.65 22.91 -42.65
C LEU A 13 -2.07 24.04 -41.69
N ALA A 14 -1.12 24.83 -41.20
CA ALA A 14 -1.41 25.96 -40.33
C ALA A 14 -2.25 27.00 -41.10
N PHE A 15 -3.54 27.08 -40.77
CA PHE A 15 -4.42 28.14 -41.28
C PHE A 15 -4.01 29.47 -40.64
N ILE A 16 -3.16 30.23 -41.35
CA ILE A 16 -2.92 31.64 -41.03
C ILE A 16 -4.20 32.41 -41.37
N LEU A 17 -5.14 32.43 -40.43
CA LEU A 17 -6.23 33.40 -40.41
C LEU A 17 -5.62 34.77 -40.15
N THR A 18 -5.26 35.48 -41.22
CA THR A 18 -4.92 36.91 -41.17
C THR A 18 -6.18 37.71 -40.87
N PHE A 19 -6.64 37.67 -39.61
CA PHE A 19 -7.49 38.71 -39.09
C PHE A 19 -6.73 40.04 -39.18
N PRO A 20 -7.29 41.10 -39.79
CA PRO A 20 -6.70 42.41 -39.66
C PRO A 20 -6.76 42.80 -38.18
N VAL A 21 -5.61 43.10 -37.58
CA VAL A 21 -5.53 43.58 -36.20
C VAL A 21 -6.09 45.00 -36.15
N TYR A 22 -7.42 45.10 -36.03
CA TYR A 22 -8.06 46.30 -35.54
C TYR A 22 -7.68 46.46 -34.07
N THR A 23 -6.70 47.31 -33.81
CA THR A 23 -6.34 47.75 -32.47
C THR A 23 -7.47 48.60 -31.89
N HIS A 24 -8.48 47.92 -31.34
CA HIS A 24 -9.31 48.46 -30.27
C HIS A 24 -8.92 47.72 -29.01
N GLY A 25 -8.28 48.43 -28.08
CA GLY A 25 -7.85 47.86 -26.81
C GLY A 25 -9.06 47.45 -25.99
N ALA A 26 -9.37 46.15 -25.98
CA ALA A 26 -10.32 45.57 -25.05
C ALA A 26 -9.63 45.47 -23.68
N THR A 27 -9.63 46.59 -22.95
CA THR A 27 -9.25 46.58 -21.54
C THR A 27 -10.34 45.93 -20.70
N ASP A 28 -9.97 45.34 -19.57
CA ASP A 28 -10.94 44.99 -18.54
C ASP A 28 -11.56 46.26 -17.91
N LEU A 29 -12.48 46.07 -16.94
CA LEU A 29 -13.11 47.18 -16.21
C LEU A 29 -12.12 48.00 -15.34
N ASN A 30 -10.86 47.56 -15.22
CA ASN A 30 -9.79 48.23 -14.47
C ASN A 30 -8.69 48.82 -15.37
N GLY A 31 -8.80 48.70 -16.70
CA GLY A 31 -7.86 49.28 -17.66
C GLY A 31 -6.66 48.39 -18.06
N ARG A 32 -6.62 47.10 -17.67
CA ARG A 32 -5.51 46.18 -17.98
C ARG A 32 -5.60 45.63 -19.40
N SER A 33 -4.45 45.39 -20.05
CA SER A 33 -4.40 44.71 -21.36
C SER A 33 -4.55 43.19 -21.19
N ALA A 34 -5.15 42.53 -22.19
CA ALA A 34 -5.23 41.07 -22.25
C ALA A 34 -3.86 40.37 -22.33
N THR A 35 -2.79 41.11 -22.70
CA THR A 35 -1.40 40.63 -22.59
C THR A 35 -0.94 40.51 -21.15
N ASP A 36 -1.33 41.46 -20.30
CA ASP A 36 -0.78 41.64 -18.97
C ASP A 36 -1.37 40.59 -18.04
N THR A 37 -2.69 40.37 -18.13
CA THR A 37 -3.39 39.31 -17.41
C THR A 37 -2.95 37.90 -17.82
N LEU A 38 -2.58 37.67 -19.09
CA LEU A 38 -1.98 36.40 -19.51
C LEU A 38 -0.57 36.21 -18.92
N SER A 39 0.23 37.28 -18.78
CA SER A 39 1.53 37.18 -18.10
C SER A 39 1.39 36.99 -16.58
N GLU A 40 0.44 37.64 -15.92
CA GLU A 40 0.15 37.45 -14.49
C GLU A 40 -0.37 36.03 -14.20
N LEU A 41 -1.28 35.50 -15.03
CA LEU A 41 -1.76 34.11 -14.91
C LEU A 41 -0.66 33.08 -15.18
N SER A 42 0.29 33.40 -16.07
CA SER A 42 1.45 32.54 -16.30
C SER A 42 2.42 32.58 -15.12
N SER A 43 2.74 33.76 -14.56
CA SER A 43 3.65 33.86 -13.43
C SER A 43 3.04 33.23 -12.18
N SER A 44 1.76 33.47 -11.88
CA SER A 44 1.10 32.87 -10.71
C SER A 44 1.07 31.34 -10.79
N LYS A 45 0.92 30.76 -11.99
CA LYS A 45 0.99 29.30 -12.16
C LYS A 45 2.42 28.76 -12.01
N THR A 46 3.43 29.49 -12.50
CA THR A 46 4.84 29.11 -12.29
C THR A 46 5.25 29.22 -10.81
N GLU A 47 4.76 30.24 -10.11
CA GLU A 47 4.96 30.43 -8.67
C GLU A 47 4.27 29.34 -7.86
N SER A 48 2.99 29.01 -8.12
CA SER A 48 2.29 27.92 -7.42
C SER A 48 2.93 26.54 -7.66
N LEU A 49 3.47 26.30 -8.87
CA LEU A 49 4.21 25.07 -9.18
C LEU A 49 5.64 25.07 -8.62
N ALA A 50 6.18 26.20 -8.18
CA ALA A 50 7.44 26.24 -7.42
C ALA A 50 7.16 25.92 -5.94
N ASP A 51 6.16 26.58 -5.36
CA ASP A 51 5.70 26.42 -3.97
C ASP A 51 5.29 24.97 -3.67
N SER A 52 4.57 24.31 -4.58
CA SER A 52 4.21 22.89 -4.45
C SER A 52 5.41 21.95 -4.53
N ARG A 53 6.41 22.25 -5.38
CA ARG A 53 7.63 21.41 -5.49
C ARG A 53 8.57 21.61 -4.31
N GLU A 54 8.72 22.82 -3.78
CA GLU A 54 9.48 23.07 -2.55
C GLU A 54 8.83 22.35 -1.35
N THR A 55 7.49 22.34 -1.27
CA THR A 55 6.73 21.58 -0.26
C THR A 55 7.03 20.07 -0.35
N ILE A 56 7.00 19.50 -1.56
CA ILE A 56 7.30 18.09 -1.82
C ILE A 56 8.76 17.73 -1.50
N GLN A 57 9.71 18.60 -1.88
CA GLN A 57 11.14 18.43 -1.56
C GLN A 57 11.39 18.44 -0.05
N ASN A 58 10.73 19.34 0.69
CA ASN A 58 10.88 19.43 2.14
C ASN A 58 10.28 18.21 2.86
N ALA A 59 9.08 17.75 2.46
CA ALA A 59 8.46 16.54 3.04
C ALA A 59 9.33 15.28 2.85
N ALA A 60 9.88 15.08 1.64
CA ALA A 60 10.83 13.99 1.39
C ALA A 60 12.13 14.14 2.21
N PHE A 61 12.67 15.35 2.33
CA PHE A 61 13.88 15.60 3.10
C PHE A 61 13.70 15.26 4.59
N ASP A 62 12.57 15.67 5.18
CA ASP A 62 12.27 15.42 6.59
C ASP A 62 11.96 13.94 6.85
N MET A 63 11.17 13.27 6.01
CA MET A 63 10.89 11.83 6.15
C MET A 63 12.15 10.96 6.00
N ALA A 64 13.02 11.29 5.03
CA ALA A 64 14.31 10.59 4.88
C ALA A 64 15.20 10.75 6.11
N ASN A 65 15.12 11.89 6.79
CA ASN A 65 15.84 12.15 8.03
C ASN A 65 15.21 11.50 9.27
N GLU A 66 13.89 11.36 9.33
CA GLU A 66 13.23 10.64 10.44
C GLU A 66 13.62 9.15 10.44
N TYR A 67 13.65 8.49 9.28
CA TYR A 67 14.17 7.12 9.17
C TYR A 67 15.64 7.00 9.61
N ARG A 68 16.50 7.95 9.24
CA ARG A 68 17.92 7.95 9.64
C ARG A 68 18.10 8.22 11.14
N LYS A 69 17.28 9.11 11.71
CA LYS A 69 17.19 9.40 13.14
C LYS A 69 16.81 8.16 13.96
N GLN A 70 15.82 7.37 13.52
CA GLN A 70 15.44 6.10 14.16
C GLN A 70 16.59 5.06 14.19
N MET A 71 17.55 5.15 13.26
CA MET A 71 18.69 4.23 13.15
C MET A 71 19.99 4.75 13.79
N GLU A 72 19.98 5.92 14.43
CA GLU A 72 21.17 6.61 14.93
C GLU A 72 22.21 6.88 13.82
N LEU A 73 21.75 7.26 12.62
CA LEU A 73 22.58 7.62 11.47
C LEU A 73 22.81 9.14 11.38
N PRO A 74 23.91 9.60 10.78
CA PRO A 74 24.10 11.02 10.46
C PRO A 74 22.97 11.50 9.55
N LEU A 75 22.31 12.61 9.89
CA LEU A 75 21.22 13.18 9.09
C LEU A 75 21.76 13.72 7.75
N PHE A 76 20.95 13.64 6.71
CA PHE A 76 21.22 14.27 5.43
C PHE A 76 21.13 15.79 5.55
N GLN A 77 22.01 16.49 4.83
CA GLN A 77 21.90 17.91 4.54
C GLN A 77 21.34 18.10 3.10
N SER A 78 20.53 19.12 2.87
CA SER A 78 20.14 19.49 1.50
C SER A 78 21.36 20.02 0.75
N ASN A 79 21.43 19.79 -0.58
CA ASN A 79 22.56 20.20 -1.41
C ASN A 79 22.11 20.67 -2.79
N ASP A 80 22.32 21.95 -3.10
CA ASP A 80 21.87 22.60 -4.35
C ASP A 80 22.28 21.87 -5.64
N LEU A 81 23.46 21.23 -5.66
CA LEU A 81 23.92 20.49 -6.84
C LEU A 81 23.15 19.17 -6.99
N LEU A 82 22.86 18.47 -5.89
CA LEU A 82 22.02 17.27 -5.90
C LEU A 82 20.56 17.62 -6.17
N GLN A 83 20.03 18.72 -5.62
CA GLN A 83 18.68 19.24 -5.92
C GLN A 83 18.53 19.47 -7.43
N LYS A 84 19.50 20.18 -8.03
CA LYS A 84 19.52 20.44 -9.48
C LYS A 84 19.67 19.15 -10.30
N MET A 85 20.55 18.24 -9.88
CA MET A 85 20.76 16.96 -10.56
C MET A 85 19.49 16.11 -10.58
N ALA A 86 18.80 16.02 -9.44
CA ALA A 86 17.58 15.24 -9.29
C ALA A 86 16.42 15.87 -10.07
N GLN A 87 16.23 17.20 -10.00
CA GLN A 87 15.18 17.88 -10.78
C GLN A 87 15.44 17.77 -12.29
N ASN A 88 16.67 17.96 -12.75
CA ASN A 88 17.04 17.75 -14.17
C ASN A 88 16.64 16.34 -14.64
N HIS A 89 16.84 15.32 -13.80
CA HIS A 89 16.52 13.94 -14.15
C HIS A 89 15.00 13.66 -14.10
N ALA A 90 14.27 14.22 -13.14
CA ALA A 90 12.80 14.17 -13.11
C ALA A 90 12.17 14.87 -14.34
N ASP A 91 12.69 16.03 -14.73
CA ASP A 91 12.28 16.77 -15.93
C ASP A 91 12.65 16.03 -17.24
N TYR A 92 13.69 15.18 -17.21
CA TYR A 92 14.01 14.26 -18.30
C TYR A 92 13.04 13.08 -18.37
N LEU A 93 12.70 12.45 -17.23
CA LEU A 93 11.75 11.32 -17.18
C LEU A 93 10.35 11.73 -17.66
N LEU A 94 9.93 12.98 -17.41
CA LEU A 94 8.69 13.56 -17.96
C LEU A 94 8.63 13.51 -19.50
N GLN A 95 9.78 13.56 -20.17
CA GLN A 95 9.91 13.49 -21.63
C GLN A 95 10.11 12.06 -22.14
N PHE A 96 10.72 11.19 -21.32
CA PHE A 96 11.12 9.83 -21.67
C PHE A 96 10.76 8.82 -20.55
N PRO A 97 9.46 8.57 -20.29
CA PRO A 97 9.00 7.73 -19.17
C PRO A 97 9.28 6.22 -19.35
N ASP A 98 9.82 5.80 -20.50
CA ASP A 98 10.35 4.44 -20.72
C ASP A 98 11.83 4.30 -20.28
N ASP A 99 12.52 5.40 -19.97
CA ASP A 99 13.84 5.41 -19.32
C ASP A 99 13.70 5.31 -17.79
N GLY A 100 14.82 5.41 -17.07
CA GLY A 100 14.89 5.37 -15.60
C GLY A 100 16.24 5.91 -15.18
N HIS A 101 16.97 5.20 -14.29
CA HIS A 101 18.34 5.53 -13.87
C HIS A 101 19.35 5.88 -14.99
N TYR A 102 19.07 5.52 -16.24
CA TYR A 102 19.88 5.84 -17.41
C TYR A 102 19.11 6.78 -18.35
N GLU A 103 19.74 7.88 -18.75
CA GLU A 103 19.24 8.74 -19.84
C GLU A 103 19.79 8.22 -21.18
N ARG A 104 18.92 7.84 -22.12
CA ARG A 104 19.33 7.26 -23.42
C ARG A 104 19.22 8.22 -24.59
N ASN A 105 18.42 9.28 -24.47
CA ASN A 105 18.06 10.16 -25.58
C ASN A 105 19.04 11.36 -25.66
N THR A 106 20.25 11.10 -26.15
CA THR A 106 21.38 12.06 -26.22
C THR A 106 21.11 13.34 -26.99
N ASP A 107 20.08 13.34 -27.84
CA ASP A 107 19.72 14.46 -28.72
C ASP A 107 18.67 15.38 -28.07
N SER A 108 18.22 15.09 -26.84
CA SER A 108 17.33 15.96 -26.07
C SER A 108 18.08 17.11 -25.39
N GLU A 109 17.46 18.29 -25.35
CA GLU A 109 17.94 19.43 -24.54
C GLU A 109 17.90 19.13 -23.03
N GLY A 110 17.10 18.15 -22.59
CA GLY A 110 17.08 17.65 -21.22
C GLY A 110 18.14 16.58 -20.89
N PHE A 111 18.94 16.13 -21.86
CA PHE A 111 19.98 15.12 -21.61
C PHE A 111 21.14 15.72 -20.81
N THR A 112 21.35 15.22 -19.60
CA THR A 112 22.42 15.66 -18.71
C THR A 112 23.53 14.63 -18.55
N GLY A 113 23.22 13.33 -18.62
CA GLY A 113 24.21 12.27 -18.65
C GLY A 113 23.64 10.85 -18.57
N TYR A 114 24.28 9.92 -19.30
CA TYR A 114 23.82 8.52 -19.44
C TYR A 114 23.61 7.77 -18.11
N SER A 115 24.28 8.17 -17.03
CA SER A 115 24.14 7.53 -15.72
C SER A 115 24.25 8.55 -14.59
N VAL A 116 23.82 8.18 -13.39
CA VAL A 116 23.92 8.98 -12.15
C VAL A 116 25.28 9.66 -11.96
N ARG A 117 26.40 9.00 -12.30
CA ARG A 117 27.74 9.61 -12.25
C ARG A 117 27.91 10.72 -13.29
N HIS A 118 27.52 10.50 -14.54
CA HIS A 118 27.61 11.51 -15.60
C HIS A 118 26.69 12.72 -15.31
N ARG A 119 25.50 12.50 -14.72
CA ARG A 119 24.61 13.58 -14.26
C ARG A 119 25.21 14.38 -13.11
N ALA A 120 25.88 13.71 -12.17
CA ALA A 120 26.66 14.37 -11.12
C ALA A 120 27.83 15.18 -11.70
N ASP A 121 28.56 14.64 -12.67
CA ASP A 121 29.63 15.36 -13.39
C ASP A 121 29.09 16.60 -14.13
N HIS A 122 27.90 16.51 -14.74
CA HIS A 122 27.24 17.63 -15.44
C HIS A 122 26.94 18.82 -14.51
N VAL A 123 26.49 18.57 -13.28
CA VAL A 123 26.28 19.64 -12.27
C VAL A 123 27.56 20.03 -11.51
N GLY A 124 28.67 19.31 -11.72
CA GLY A 124 29.95 19.53 -11.03
C GLY A 124 30.06 18.88 -9.64
N TYR A 125 29.18 17.93 -9.30
CA TYR A 125 29.21 17.23 -8.01
C TYR A 125 30.26 16.09 -8.02
N THR A 126 31.30 16.20 -7.19
CA THR A 126 32.47 15.30 -7.22
C THR A 126 32.47 14.17 -6.18
N GLY A 127 31.49 14.12 -5.28
CA GLY A 127 31.40 13.11 -4.22
C GLY A 127 30.99 11.70 -4.70
N LEU A 128 30.91 10.76 -3.76
CA LEU A 128 30.13 9.53 -3.93
C LEU A 128 28.67 9.93 -4.19
N VAL A 129 28.01 9.29 -5.16
CA VAL A 129 26.63 9.59 -5.53
C VAL A 129 25.81 8.31 -5.66
N GLY A 130 24.56 8.36 -5.21
CA GLY A 130 23.56 7.30 -5.32
C GLY A 130 22.22 7.86 -5.79
N GLU A 131 21.25 6.98 -6.02
CA GLU A 131 19.95 7.36 -6.57
C GLU A 131 18.85 6.38 -6.15
N GLY A 132 17.67 6.90 -5.87
CA GLY A 132 16.40 6.16 -5.89
C GLY A 132 15.40 6.89 -6.79
N ILE A 133 14.54 6.13 -7.47
CA ILE A 133 13.49 6.69 -8.33
C ILE A 133 12.16 5.99 -8.01
N THR A 134 11.10 6.79 -7.86
CA THR A 134 9.70 6.35 -7.78
C THR A 134 8.88 7.08 -8.85
N TYR A 135 7.70 6.54 -9.20
CA TYR A 135 6.95 6.95 -10.39
C TYR A 135 5.46 7.10 -10.09
N GLN A 136 4.84 8.16 -10.59
CA GLN A 136 3.40 8.47 -10.40
C GLN A 136 2.97 8.58 -8.92
N GLU A 137 3.89 9.01 -8.06
CA GLU A 137 3.67 9.30 -6.65
C GLU A 137 2.88 10.61 -6.48
N GLN A 138 2.31 10.83 -5.30
CA GLN A 138 1.58 12.07 -4.98
C GLN A 138 2.51 13.18 -4.46
N ASP A 139 3.44 12.80 -3.58
CA ASP A 139 4.25 13.71 -2.78
C ASP A 139 5.57 13.04 -2.35
N GLY A 140 6.38 13.79 -1.60
CA GLY A 140 7.71 13.37 -1.18
C GLY A 140 7.73 12.40 0.01
N GLU A 141 6.72 12.42 0.88
CA GLU A 141 6.66 11.55 2.05
C GLU A 141 6.33 10.12 1.61
N VAL A 142 5.28 9.97 0.78
CA VAL A 142 4.93 8.70 0.12
C VAL A 142 6.09 8.16 -0.73
N SER A 143 6.75 9.03 -1.51
CA SER A 143 7.91 8.64 -2.33
C SER A 143 9.05 8.04 -1.49
N ILE A 144 9.36 8.65 -0.33
CA ILE A 144 10.40 8.12 0.57
C ILE A 144 9.92 6.85 1.28
N HIS A 145 8.65 6.73 1.66
CA HIS A 145 8.10 5.48 2.17
C HIS A 145 8.23 4.33 1.16
N HIS A 146 7.96 4.54 -0.12
CA HIS A 146 8.13 3.52 -1.16
C HIS A 146 9.60 3.16 -1.40
N LEU A 147 10.51 4.14 -1.47
CA LEU A 147 11.95 3.90 -1.53
C LEU A 147 12.49 3.21 -0.27
N PHE A 148 11.84 3.38 0.88
CA PHE A 148 12.25 2.74 2.13
C PHE A 148 11.62 1.36 2.32
N ASP A 149 10.42 1.09 1.82
CA ASP A 149 9.81 -0.24 1.84
C ASP A 149 10.52 -1.20 0.87
N ALA A 150 11.06 -0.69 -0.24
CA ALA A 150 11.84 -1.42 -1.23
C ALA A 150 13.28 -1.78 -0.72
N PRO A 151 13.64 -3.07 -0.53
CA PRO A 151 14.86 -3.46 0.18
C PRO A 151 16.21 -2.94 -0.35
N TYR A 152 16.45 -2.84 -1.66
CA TYR A 152 17.71 -2.27 -2.18
C TYR A 152 17.72 -0.75 -2.11
N HIS A 153 16.59 -0.08 -2.37
CA HIS A 153 16.49 1.37 -2.26
C HIS A 153 16.70 1.83 -0.81
N ARG A 154 16.14 1.09 0.17
CA ARG A 154 16.42 1.25 1.61
C ARG A 154 17.91 1.26 1.92
N LEU A 155 18.73 0.41 1.28
CA LEU A 155 20.18 0.37 1.53
C LEU A 155 20.88 1.70 1.25
N SER A 156 20.34 2.53 0.36
CA SER A 156 20.89 3.86 0.06
C SER A 156 20.42 4.90 1.07
N LEU A 157 19.12 4.90 1.43
CA LEU A 157 18.58 5.78 2.48
C LEU A 157 19.29 5.58 3.83
N ILE A 158 19.69 4.35 4.16
CA ILE A 158 20.34 4.00 5.44
C ILE A 158 21.88 4.03 5.39
N ASP A 159 22.50 4.45 4.28
CA ASP A 159 23.97 4.44 4.14
C ASP A 159 24.62 5.62 4.87
N PRO A 160 25.49 5.40 5.88
CA PRO A 160 26.19 6.49 6.56
C PRO A 160 27.22 7.21 5.67
N ARG A 161 27.59 6.64 4.51
CA ARG A 161 28.51 7.25 3.54
C ARG A 161 27.88 8.36 2.71
N PHE A 162 26.55 8.45 2.74
CA PHE A 162 25.80 9.58 2.21
C PHE A 162 25.46 10.53 3.37
N SER A 163 25.84 11.80 3.22
CA SER A 163 25.65 12.89 4.18
C SER A 163 24.82 14.05 3.60
N SER A 164 24.42 13.95 2.33
CA SER A 164 23.53 14.89 1.67
C SER A 164 22.49 14.18 0.80
N ILE A 165 21.39 14.86 0.52
CA ILE A 165 20.35 14.44 -0.41
C ILE A 165 19.94 15.63 -1.28
N GLY A 166 19.51 15.34 -2.50
CA GLY A 166 18.75 16.24 -3.36
C GLY A 166 17.58 15.50 -3.99
N ILE A 167 16.48 16.21 -4.20
CA ILE A 167 15.17 15.67 -4.54
C ILE A 167 14.62 16.42 -5.76
N GLY A 168 14.20 15.67 -6.77
CA GLY A 168 13.53 16.18 -7.97
C GLY A 168 12.14 15.58 -8.09
N TYR A 169 11.18 16.37 -8.58
CA TYR A 169 9.80 15.94 -8.74
C TYR A 169 9.16 16.63 -9.96
N ASN A 170 8.46 15.86 -10.79
CA ASN A 170 7.83 16.35 -12.02
C ASN A 170 6.28 16.33 -11.96
N ASP A 171 5.65 17.02 -12.92
CA ASP A 171 4.18 17.14 -13.02
C ASP A 171 3.43 15.80 -13.29
N SER A 172 4.14 14.69 -13.55
CA SER A 172 3.56 13.34 -13.67
C SER A 172 3.69 12.48 -12.40
N GLY A 173 4.36 12.99 -11.36
CA GLY A 173 4.61 12.26 -10.12
C GLY A 173 5.89 11.41 -10.12
N ASP A 174 6.79 11.58 -11.09
CA ASP A 174 8.09 10.91 -11.04
C ASP A 174 9.03 11.66 -10.10
N PHE A 175 9.57 10.93 -9.14
CA PHE A 175 10.36 11.41 -8.02
C PHE A 175 11.77 10.83 -8.09
N VAL A 176 12.79 11.67 -7.93
CA VAL A 176 14.20 11.28 -7.94
C VAL A 176 14.86 11.75 -6.64
N ALA A 177 15.42 10.83 -5.86
CA ALA A 177 16.27 11.15 -4.72
C ALA A 177 17.73 10.82 -5.04
N ASN A 178 18.57 11.84 -5.23
CA ASN A 178 20.02 11.68 -5.37
C ASN A 178 20.73 11.86 -4.03
N TYR A 179 21.35 10.78 -3.56
CA TYR A 179 22.15 10.76 -2.33
C TYR A 179 23.60 11.13 -2.64
N GLY A 180 24.26 11.86 -1.74
CA GLY A 180 25.66 12.27 -1.92
C GLY A 180 26.47 12.26 -0.63
N GLY A 181 27.78 12.08 -0.74
CA GLY A 181 28.72 12.16 0.38
C GLY A 181 30.18 11.99 -0.05
N ASP A 182 31.09 11.88 0.92
CA ASP A 182 32.53 11.66 0.68
C ASP A 182 32.89 10.17 0.52
N GLY A 183 31.98 9.25 0.85
CA GLY A 183 32.20 7.81 0.81
C GLY A 183 32.80 7.20 2.08
N ILE A 184 33.04 7.99 3.13
CA ILE A 184 33.70 7.58 4.36
C ILE A 184 32.71 6.90 5.32
N VAL A 185 33.17 5.88 6.04
CA VAL A 185 32.46 5.27 7.17
C VAL A 185 33.24 5.58 8.43
N GLU A 186 32.82 6.59 9.20
CA GLU A 186 33.49 6.96 10.46
C GLU A 186 33.38 5.87 11.53
N ASN A 187 32.22 5.22 11.61
CA ASN A 187 31.89 4.22 12.63
C ASN A 187 31.39 2.94 11.94
N PRO A 188 32.29 2.00 11.56
CA PRO A 188 31.90 0.71 11.00
C PRO A 188 30.94 -0.03 11.94
N ARG A 189 29.76 -0.38 11.44
CA ARG A 189 28.75 -1.12 12.20
C ARG A 189 27.69 -1.77 11.31
N PRO A 190 27.02 -2.83 11.79
CA PRO A 190 25.73 -3.22 11.26
C PRO A 190 24.65 -2.19 11.61
N VAL A 191 23.85 -1.85 10.59
CA VAL A 191 22.56 -1.14 10.66
C VAL A 191 21.46 -2.15 10.35
N VAL A 192 20.30 -2.02 11.00
CA VAL A 192 19.18 -2.97 10.87
C VAL A 192 17.85 -2.24 10.73
N TYR A 193 16.90 -2.87 10.02
CA TYR A 193 15.49 -2.48 10.02
C TYR A 193 14.61 -3.74 10.03
N PRO A 194 13.51 -3.82 10.80
CA PRO A 194 13.09 -2.88 11.85
C PRO A 194 14.17 -2.65 12.92
N VAL A 195 14.16 -1.48 13.57
CA VAL A 195 15.13 -1.16 14.62
C VAL A 195 14.81 -1.92 15.93
N PRO A 196 15.77 -2.10 16.85
CA PRO A 196 15.54 -2.86 18.08
C PRO A 196 14.37 -2.32 18.93
N ASN A 197 13.40 -3.20 19.22
CA ASN A 197 12.14 -2.96 19.91
C ASN A 197 11.14 -2.06 19.15
N GLN A 198 11.34 -1.82 17.85
CA GLN A 198 10.41 -1.05 17.02
C GLN A 198 8.99 -1.62 17.11
N GLN A 199 8.03 -0.74 17.34
CA GLN A 199 6.60 -1.04 17.35
C GLN A 199 5.97 -0.66 16.01
N ASN A 200 4.75 -1.14 15.74
CA ASN A 200 3.97 -0.82 14.55
C ASN A 200 4.68 -1.12 13.21
N VAL A 201 5.50 -2.16 13.16
CA VAL A 201 6.14 -2.60 11.91
C VAL A 201 5.09 -3.11 10.92
N LYS A 202 5.17 -2.67 9.66
CA LYS A 202 4.33 -3.13 8.55
C LYS A 202 4.25 -4.67 8.51
N VAL A 203 3.05 -5.25 8.38
CA VAL A 203 2.85 -6.72 8.39
C VAL A 203 3.28 -7.38 7.08
N SER A 204 3.23 -6.65 5.98
CA SER A 204 3.29 -7.18 4.61
C SER A 204 4.05 -6.25 3.68
N TRP A 205 4.47 -6.79 2.54
CA TRP A 205 5.07 -6.04 1.45
C TRP A 205 4.59 -6.62 0.12
N PHE A 206 4.34 -5.76 -0.87
CA PHE A 206 4.13 -6.20 -2.25
C PHE A 206 5.46 -6.11 -2.99
N ALA A 207 5.96 -7.24 -3.50
CA ALA A 207 7.31 -7.38 -4.02
C ALA A 207 7.49 -6.72 -5.41
N ASN A 208 7.43 -5.38 -5.45
CA ASN A 208 7.52 -4.55 -6.64
C ASN A 208 8.74 -3.61 -6.57
N GLU A 209 9.94 -4.20 -6.64
CA GLU A 209 11.21 -3.49 -6.73
C GLU A 209 11.98 -3.95 -7.98
N GLN A 210 12.80 -3.08 -8.57
CA GLN A 210 13.73 -3.42 -9.64
C GLN A 210 15.15 -2.97 -9.27
N PRO A 211 16.14 -3.88 -9.12
CA PRO A 211 16.02 -5.34 -9.22
C PRO A 211 15.27 -5.94 -8.02
N ASN A 212 14.36 -6.89 -8.26
CA ASN A 212 13.60 -7.53 -7.18
C ASN A 212 14.53 -8.42 -6.32
N PRO A 213 14.57 -8.31 -4.98
CA PRO A 213 15.36 -9.22 -4.12
C PRO A 213 14.86 -10.66 -4.20
N LEU A 214 13.59 -10.89 -4.55
CA LEU A 214 13.02 -12.22 -4.71
C LEU A 214 13.33 -12.88 -6.07
N ARG A 215 14.07 -12.20 -6.98
CA ARG A 215 14.50 -12.75 -8.27
C ARG A 215 15.26 -14.07 -8.17
N PHE A 216 15.93 -14.30 -7.03
CA PHE A 216 16.68 -15.53 -6.75
C PHE A 216 15.80 -16.74 -6.38
N PHE A 217 14.49 -16.53 -6.22
CA PHE A 217 13.51 -17.54 -5.79
C PHE A 217 12.35 -17.68 -6.79
N ASP A 218 12.55 -17.21 -8.03
CA ASP A 218 11.56 -17.18 -9.11
C ASP A 218 10.25 -16.42 -8.76
N LYS A 219 10.28 -15.49 -7.79
CA LYS A 219 9.13 -14.66 -7.40
C LYS A 219 9.28 -13.21 -7.83
N ASN A 220 8.16 -12.60 -8.24
CA ASN A 220 8.08 -11.18 -8.61
C ASN A 220 6.62 -10.69 -8.48
N ARG A 221 6.40 -9.49 -7.93
CA ARG A 221 5.07 -8.88 -7.76
C ARG A 221 4.05 -9.79 -7.05
N GLU A 222 4.52 -10.42 -5.97
CA GLU A 222 3.71 -11.19 -5.03
C GLU A 222 3.65 -10.48 -3.67
N TRP A 223 2.63 -10.79 -2.86
CA TRP A 223 2.55 -10.34 -1.47
C TRP A 223 3.35 -11.27 -0.56
N THR A 224 4.20 -10.69 0.29
CA THR A 224 4.99 -11.38 1.31
C THR A 224 4.79 -10.71 2.67
N GLY A 225 5.42 -11.25 3.72
CA GLY A 225 5.66 -10.48 4.93
C GLY A 225 6.67 -9.36 4.67
N TYR A 226 6.71 -8.38 5.57
CA TYR A 226 7.56 -7.20 5.38
C TYR A 226 9.07 -7.54 5.47
N PRO A 227 9.93 -7.06 4.55
CA PRO A 227 11.37 -7.32 4.55
C PRO A 227 12.10 -6.79 5.79
N ILE A 228 12.79 -7.69 6.51
CA ILE A 228 13.78 -7.33 7.53
C ILE A 228 15.16 -7.19 6.84
N THR A 229 15.83 -6.08 7.10
CA THR A 229 17.16 -5.72 6.58
C THR A 229 18.21 -5.75 7.68
N TYR A 230 19.38 -6.29 7.33
CA TYR A 230 20.65 -6.07 8.02
C TYR A 230 21.68 -5.61 6.98
N ARG A 231 22.47 -4.58 7.27
CA ARG A 231 23.57 -4.12 6.40
C ARG A 231 24.78 -3.79 7.25
N TYR A 232 25.91 -4.45 7.00
CA TYR A 232 27.20 -4.03 7.54
C TYR A 232 27.76 -2.90 6.69
N PHE A 233 27.98 -1.74 7.31
CA PHE A 233 28.74 -0.64 6.75
C PHE A 233 30.14 -0.64 7.38
N GLY A 234 31.15 -0.64 6.52
CA GLY A 234 32.56 -0.73 6.88
C GLY A 234 33.43 -0.35 5.68
N SER A 235 34.73 -0.64 5.75
CA SER A 235 35.67 -0.37 4.66
C SER A 235 35.23 -1.07 3.38
N PRO A 236 35.39 -0.49 2.18
CA PRO A 236 35.02 -1.14 0.91
C PRO A 236 35.60 -2.55 0.75
N GLN A 237 36.82 -2.82 1.26
CA GLN A 237 37.47 -4.12 1.13
C GLN A 237 36.90 -5.23 2.02
N ASP A 238 36.21 -4.92 3.12
CA ASP A 238 35.72 -5.92 4.08
C ASP A 238 34.75 -6.92 3.45
N GLN A 239 34.73 -8.18 3.88
CA GLN A 239 33.74 -9.17 3.47
C GLN A 239 32.79 -9.49 4.62
N LEU A 240 31.48 -9.58 4.37
CA LEU A 240 30.51 -10.04 5.36
C LEU A 240 30.30 -11.55 5.19
N VAL A 241 30.72 -12.33 6.19
CA VAL A 241 30.43 -13.77 6.26
C VAL A 241 29.22 -13.97 7.17
N VAL A 242 28.15 -14.55 6.63
CA VAL A 242 26.90 -14.84 7.35
C VAL A 242 26.86 -16.34 7.65
N GLU A 243 26.80 -16.68 8.94
CA GLU A 243 26.78 -18.07 9.43
C GLU A 243 25.36 -18.51 9.82
N GLN A 244 24.50 -17.55 10.17
CA GLN A 244 23.08 -17.77 10.42
C GLN A 244 22.29 -16.49 10.09
N ALA A 245 21.10 -16.62 9.51
CA ALA A 245 20.09 -15.59 9.52
C ALA A 245 18.71 -16.22 9.72
N LYS A 246 17.99 -15.81 10.77
CA LYS A 246 16.68 -16.37 11.16
C LYS A 246 15.73 -15.29 11.65
N LEU A 247 14.44 -15.53 11.41
CA LEU A 247 13.32 -14.87 12.07
C LEU A 247 12.59 -15.92 12.92
N MET A 248 12.13 -15.53 14.11
CA MET A 248 11.36 -16.38 15.02
C MET A 248 10.13 -15.63 15.51
N ASN A 249 9.01 -16.32 15.70
CA ASN A 249 7.80 -15.77 16.31
C ASN A 249 7.88 -15.80 17.84
N GLU A 250 6.83 -15.31 18.52
CA GLU A 250 6.77 -15.23 19.99
C GLU A 250 6.75 -16.58 20.71
N SER A 251 6.34 -17.68 20.05
CA SER A 251 6.46 -19.05 20.56
C SER A 251 7.88 -19.63 20.40
N GLY A 252 8.79 -18.92 19.72
CA GLY A 252 10.17 -19.35 19.46
C GLY A 252 10.33 -20.29 18.25
N GLU A 253 9.28 -20.44 17.44
CA GLU A 253 9.29 -21.21 16.20
C GLU A 253 9.91 -20.38 15.08
N GLN A 254 10.63 -21.02 14.16
CA GLN A 254 11.29 -20.31 13.06
C GLN A 254 10.27 -19.94 11.98
N VAL A 255 10.20 -18.65 11.65
CA VAL A 255 9.36 -18.14 10.55
C VAL A 255 10.03 -18.46 9.22
N ASP A 256 9.24 -18.96 8.27
CA ASP A 256 9.73 -19.39 6.97
C ASP A 256 10.00 -18.16 6.07
N THR A 257 11.24 -18.01 5.61
CA THR A 257 11.76 -16.79 4.96
C THR A 257 12.49 -17.07 3.66
N TYR A 258 12.46 -16.11 2.74
CA TYR A 258 13.42 -15.98 1.64
C TYR A 258 14.62 -15.17 2.13
N ASN A 259 15.81 -15.77 2.10
CA ASN A 259 17.03 -15.20 2.68
C ASN A 259 17.98 -14.73 1.59
N VAL A 260 17.97 -13.44 1.24
CA VAL A 260 19.03 -12.86 0.38
C VAL A 260 20.25 -12.59 1.26
N THR A 261 21.43 -13.05 0.83
CA THR A 261 22.67 -13.03 1.61
C THR A 261 23.88 -12.72 0.71
N PRO A 262 25.05 -12.35 1.27
CA PRO A 262 26.20 -11.91 0.46
C PRO A 262 26.67 -12.93 -0.59
N SER A 263 26.46 -14.22 -0.35
CA SER A 263 26.82 -15.31 -1.26
C SER A 263 25.86 -15.51 -2.44
N MET A 264 24.77 -14.76 -2.52
CA MET A 264 23.80 -14.79 -3.63
C MET A 264 23.96 -13.61 -4.58
N GLU A 265 24.77 -12.62 -4.22
CA GLU A 265 24.87 -11.34 -4.90
C GLU A 265 26.15 -11.24 -5.72
N ASP A 266 26.04 -10.86 -6.99
CA ASP A 266 27.19 -10.81 -7.91
C ASP A 266 28.27 -9.80 -7.47
N HIS A 267 27.87 -8.72 -6.79
CA HIS A 267 28.75 -7.58 -6.44
C HIS A 267 28.45 -6.97 -5.05
N GLY A 268 29.51 -6.66 -4.30
CA GLY A 268 29.54 -5.56 -3.30
C GLY A 268 28.61 -5.64 -2.07
N ASN A 269 27.96 -6.78 -1.81
CA ASN A 269 26.76 -6.81 -0.98
C ASN A 269 26.95 -7.39 0.42
N LYS A 270 27.24 -6.48 1.36
CA LYS A 270 27.40 -6.74 2.81
C LYS A 270 26.06 -6.70 3.55
N HIS A 271 25.01 -7.28 2.96
CA HIS A 271 23.64 -7.22 3.47
C HIS A 271 23.03 -8.60 3.69
N VAL A 272 21.97 -8.65 4.50
CA VAL A 272 21.02 -9.76 4.56
C VAL A 272 19.61 -9.17 4.46
N PHE A 273 18.78 -9.77 3.62
CA PHE A 273 17.32 -9.58 3.68
C PHE A 273 16.66 -10.88 4.13
N LEU A 274 15.86 -10.82 5.19
CA LEU A 274 14.93 -11.87 5.57
C LEU A 274 13.54 -11.40 5.14
N ILE A 275 12.99 -12.02 4.10
CA ILE A 275 11.66 -11.67 3.56
C ILE A 275 10.71 -12.83 3.93
N PRO A 276 9.79 -12.66 4.91
CA PRO A 276 8.90 -13.73 5.34
C PRO A 276 7.98 -14.19 4.20
N LYS A 277 7.83 -15.49 3.99
CA LYS A 277 7.08 -16.03 2.82
C LYS A 277 5.59 -15.69 2.84
N ASN A 278 5.02 -15.43 4.02
CA ASN A 278 3.63 -15.06 4.26
C ASN A 278 3.57 -13.71 5.00
N LYS A 279 2.41 -13.04 4.96
CA LYS A 279 2.11 -11.87 5.80
C LYS A 279 2.46 -12.16 7.27
N LEU A 280 3.05 -11.21 7.98
CA LEU A 280 3.32 -11.33 9.42
C LEU A 280 2.03 -11.13 10.22
N ILE A 281 1.89 -11.82 11.35
CA ILE A 281 0.70 -11.75 12.20
C ILE A 281 0.63 -10.35 12.85
N PRO A 282 -0.53 -9.67 12.84
CA PRO A 282 -0.68 -8.35 13.46
C PRO A 282 -0.45 -8.36 14.97
N GLY A 283 0.27 -7.36 15.48
CA GLY A 283 0.59 -7.20 16.89
C GLY A 283 1.52 -8.26 17.51
N GLN A 284 2.02 -9.22 16.72
CA GLN A 284 2.96 -10.25 17.18
C GLN A 284 4.38 -9.69 17.28
N THR A 285 5.12 -10.11 18.31
CA THR A 285 6.54 -9.81 18.43
C THR A 285 7.38 -10.89 17.75
N TYR A 286 8.38 -10.47 16.98
CA TYR A 286 9.31 -11.34 16.27
C TYR A 286 10.75 -11.09 16.71
N THR A 287 11.52 -12.16 16.89
CA THR A 287 12.95 -12.11 17.19
C THR A 287 13.77 -12.42 15.95
N VAL A 288 14.68 -11.52 15.57
CA VAL A 288 15.67 -11.73 14.51
C VAL A 288 16.98 -12.22 15.14
N ASP A 289 17.61 -13.27 14.60
CA ASP A 289 18.91 -13.81 15.06
C ASP A 289 19.86 -14.01 13.86
N ILE A 290 20.72 -13.01 13.61
CA ILE A 290 21.76 -13.01 12.57
C ILE A 290 23.12 -13.18 13.21
N LYS A 291 23.83 -14.25 12.83
CA LYS A 291 25.22 -14.52 13.24
C LYS A 291 26.10 -14.25 12.03
N ALA A 292 26.93 -13.23 12.13
CA ALA A 292 27.72 -12.75 11.03
C ALA A 292 29.00 -12.07 11.54
N ARG A 293 30.03 -12.08 10.71
CA ARG A 293 31.36 -11.58 11.03
C ARG A 293 31.98 -10.88 9.83
N ALA A 294 32.61 -9.74 10.06
CA ALA A 294 33.38 -9.07 9.02
C ALA A 294 34.77 -9.72 8.91
N GLU A 295 35.28 -9.88 7.69
CA GLU A 295 36.68 -10.21 7.40
C GLU A 295 37.33 -9.00 6.76
N HIS A 296 38.35 -8.44 7.41
CA HIS A 296 39.02 -7.22 6.97
C HIS A 296 40.20 -7.53 6.02
N ALA A 297 40.69 -6.50 5.33
CA ALA A 297 41.79 -6.63 4.37
C ALA A 297 43.12 -7.14 4.98
N ASP A 298 43.33 -6.98 6.29
CA ASP A 298 44.47 -7.50 7.05
C ASP A 298 44.24 -8.93 7.61
N SER A 299 43.14 -9.57 7.22
CA SER A 299 42.66 -10.87 7.73
C SER A 299 42.21 -10.90 9.20
N THR A 300 42.07 -9.75 9.87
CA THR A 300 41.36 -9.68 11.16
C THR A 300 39.86 -9.93 10.97
N LYS A 301 39.18 -10.30 12.07
CA LYS A 301 37.78 -10.70 12.06
C LYS A 301 37.01 -10.03 13.20
N GLU A 302 35.97 -9.29 12.86
CA GLU A 302 35.06 -8.64 13.79
C GLU A 302 33.76 -9.45 13.90
N ASP A 303 33.26 -9.68 15.12
CA ASP A 303 31.90 -10.20 15.31
C ASP A 303 30.89 -9.05 15.16
N VAL A 304 30.03 -9.16 14.14
CA VAL A 304 29.02 -8.15 13.81
C VAL A 304 27.60 -8.71 13.93
N SER A 305 27.46 -9.82 14.67
CA SER A 305 26.20 -10.50 14.92
C SER A 305 25.18 -9.59 15.60
N LYS A 306 23.90 -9.76 15.25
CA LYS A 306 22.79 -9.01 15.82
C LYS A 306 21.63 -9.95 16.13
N LYS A 307 21.18 -9.90 17.38
CA LYS A 307 19.90 -10.43 17.82
C LYS A 307 19.06 -9.30 18.40
N TRP A 308 17.84 -9.12 17.90
CA TRP A 308 16.92 -8.06 18.33
C TRP A 308 15.47 -8.47 18.08
N GLU A 309 14.54 -7.66 18.59
CA GLU A 309 13.09 -7.92 18.48
C GLU A 309 12.37 -6.71 17.89
N PHE A 310 11.21 -6.95 17.29
CA PHE A 310 10.28 -5.92 16.83
C PHE A 310 8.84 -6.43 16.92
N THR A 311 7.87 -5.52 16.98
CA THR A 311 6.44 -5.84 17.07
C THR A 311 5.71 -5.24 15.87
N THR A 312 4.90 -6.05 15.20
CA THR A 312 4.11 -5.61 14.05
C THR A 312 2.98 -4.65 14.44
N ALA A 313 2.47 -3.90 13.46
CA ALA A 313 1.22 -3.17 13.61
C ALA A 313 0.10 -4.11 14.05
N LYS A 314 -0.65 -3.70 15.08
CA LYS A 314 -1.74 -4.49 15.65
C LYS A 314 -3.08 -4.26 14.94
N GLN A 315 -3.21 -3.12 14.28
CA GLN A 315 -4.44 -2.61 13.68
C GLN A 315 -4.10 -2.02 12.31
N VAL A 316 -5.11 -1.89 11.45
CA VAL A 316 -5.04 -1.15 10.20
C VAL A 316 -4.69 0.30 10.52
N GLU A 317 -3.58 0.78 9.98
CA GLU A 317 -3.19 2.19 10.04
C GLU A 317 -2.75 2.62 8.63
N LEU A 318 -3.07 3.85 8.28
CA LEU A 318 -2.77 4.45 6.98
C LEU A 318 -1.84 5.64 7.18
N ASP A 319 -0.87 5.80 6.28
CA ASP A 319 -0.03 6.98 6.19
C ASP A 319 -0.80 8.09 5.43
N ASP A 320 -1.43 7.74 4.30
CA ASP A 320 -2.30 8.64 3.51
C ASP A 320 -3.40 7.89 2.72
N VAL A 321 -4.41 8.63 2.22
CA VAL A 321 -5.47 8.18 1.30
C VAL A 321 -5.80 9.29 0.31
N TYR A 322 -5.72 8.99 -0.99
CA TYR A 322 -5.94 9.97 -2.05
C TYR A 322 -6.73 9.40 -3.23
N LEU A 323 -7.06 10.27 -4.19
CA LEU A 323 -7.89 9.94 -5.34
C LEU A 323 -7.23 10.42 -6.64
N GLN A 324 -6.69 9.47 -7.40
CA GLN A 324 -5.97 9.69 -8.65
C GLN A 324 -6.92 9.46 -9.84
N THR A 325 -7.22 10.49 -10.63
CA THR A 325 -8.07 10.32 -11.82
C THR A 325 -7.22 9.94 -13.04
N GLN A 326 -7.53 8.81 -13.67
CA GLN A 326 -6.91 8.37 -14.93
C GLN A 326 -7.99 8.04 -15.96
N LYS A 327 -7.93 8.66 -17.14
CA LYS A 327 -8.84 8.41 -18.29
C LYS A 327 -10.34 8.48 -17.91
N GLN A 328 -10.71 9.49 -17.11
CA GLN A 328 -12.06 9.73 -16.56
C GLN A 328 -12.53 8.73 -15.47
N THR A 329 -11.69 7.80 -15.04
CA THR A 329 -11.95 6.95 -13.87
C THR A 329 -11.13 7.43 -12.67
N THR A 330 -11.80 7.74 -11.56
CA THR A 330 -11.13 8.09 -10.30
C THR A 330 -10.77 6.82 -9.52
N PHE A 331 -9.49 6.65 -9.21
CA PHE A 331 -8.95 5.53 -8.44
C PHE A 331 -8.65 5.97 -7.00
N LEU A 332 -9.21 5.26 -6.03
CA LEU A 332 -8.83 5.39 -4.63
C LEU A 332 -7.41 4.82 -4.47
N LYS A 333 -6.56 5.52 -3.74
CA LYS A 333 -5.20 5.11 -3.35
C LYS A 333 -5.06 5.29 -1.85
N MET A 334 -4.26 4.45 -1.22
CA MET A 334 -4.13 4.38 0.24
C MET A 334 -2.75 3.81 0.54
N GLU A 335 -1.97 4.51 1.35
CA GLU A 335 -0.65 4.06 1.78
C GLU A 335 -0.75 3.56 3.22
N TRP A 336 -0.20 2.38 3.50
CA TRP A 336 -0.53 1.60 4.69
C TRP A 336 0.62 1.59 5.69
N ALA A 337 0.54 2.46 6.71
CA ALA A 337 1.43 2.46 7.87
C ALA A 337 1.53 1.08 8.54
N SER A 338 0.43 0.33 8.54
CA SER A 338 0.35 -1.03 9.10
C SER A 338 0.84 -2.14 8.17
N GLY A 339 1.08 -1.85 6.89
CA GLY A 339 1.24 -2.84 5.82
C GLY A 339 -0.10 -3.30 5.27
N GLY A 340 -0.21 -3.38 3.94
CA GLY A 340 -1.46 -3.62 3.23
C GLY A 340 -2.00 -5.06 3.37
N ASP A 341 -3.33 -5.18 3.48
CA ASP A 341 -4.02 -6.46 3.41
C ASP A 341 -4.65 -6.65 2.02
N PRO A 342 -4.14 -7.53 1.14
CA PRO A 342 -4.69 -7.74 -0.20
C PRO A 342 -6.09 -8.35 -0.21
N ASP A 343 -6.50 -8.96 0.90
CA ASP A 343 -7.78 -9.63 1.07
C ASP A 343 -8.85 -8.69 1.68
N ALA A 344 -8.50 -7.43 1.95
CA ALA A 344 -9.41 -6.45 2.56
C ALA A 344 -10.46 -5.90 1.57
N VAL A 345 -11.69 -5.79 2.05
CA VAL A 345 -12.81 -5.17 1.32
C VAL A 345 -12.94 -3.72 1.74
N ILE A 346 -12.86 -2.81 0.77
CA ILE A 346 -12.69 -1.38 1.06
C ILE A 346 -13.76 -0.59 0.32
N SER A 347 -14.53 0.24 1.03
CA SER A 347 -15.64 0.98 0.44
C SER A 347 -15.71 2.44 0.90
N LEU A 348 -15.70 3.35 -0.08
CA LEU A 348 -15.89 4.79 0.08
C LEU A 348 -17.36 5.13 -0.15
N LYS A 349 -18.03 5.56 0.92
CA LYS A 349 -19.49 5.72 0.99
C LYS A 349 -19.88 7.16 1.35
N ARG A 350 -21.00 7.67 0.80
CA ARG A 350 -21.58 8.98 1.15
C ARG A 350 -23.10 8.88 1.16
N ASN A 351 -23.74 9.44 2.19
CA ASN A 351 -25.20 9.38 2.38
C ASN A 351 -25.75 7.95 2.22
N GLY A 352 -25.07 6.95 2.80
CA GLY A 352 -25.43 5.52 2.71
C GLY A 352 -25.17 4.84 1.36
N ASN A 353 -24.67 5.55 0.34
CA ASN A 353 -24.41 5.01 -0.99
C ASN A 353 -22.92 4.70 -1.16
N THR A 354 -22.55 3.55 -1.74
CA THR A 354 -21.18 3.28 -2.22
C THR A 354 -20.89 4.11 -3.47
N HIS A 355 -19.71 4.73 -3.53
CA HIS A 355 -19.18 5.39 -4.73
C HIS A 355 -18.00 4.61 -5.32
N ILE A 356 -17.04 4.21 -4.46
CA ILE A 356 -15.93 3.33 -4.82
C ILE A 356 -15.92 2.11 -3.89
N GLU A 357 -15.61 0.95 -4.45
CA GLU A 357 -15.37 -0.30 -3.74
C GLU A 357 -14.11 -0.98 -4.29
N LYS A 358 -13.32 -1.63 -3.44
CA LYS A 358 -12.19 -2.48 -3.81
C LYS A 358 -12.31 -3.84 -3.16
N GLN A 359 -12.02 -4.87 -3.93
CA GLN A 359 -11.97 -6.28 -3.54
C GLN A 359 -11.20 -7.06 -4.63
N ASP A 360 -10.51 -8.15 -4.27
CA ASP A 360 -9.83 -9.05 -5.21
C ASP A 360 -8.86 -8.36 -6.19
N ASN A 361 -8.10 -7.36 -5.71
CA ASN A 361 -7.25 -6.45 -6.51
C ASN A 361 -7.98 -5.57 -7.57
N ASN A 362 -9.31 -5.63 -7.63
CA ASN A 362 -10.13 -4.80 -8.51
C ASN A 362 -10.63 -3.53 -7.79
N GLN A 363 -10.99 -2.51 -8.56
CA GLN A 363 -11.80 -1.38 -8.07
C GLN A 363 -13.05 -1.22 -8.93
N TYR A 364 -14.20 -1.09 -8.27
CA TYR A 364 -15.48 -0.76 -8.86
C TYR A 364 -15.86 0.68 -8.49
N THR A 365 -16.05 1.53 -9.51
CA THR A 365 -16.45 2.93 -9.34
C THR A 365 -17.90 3.08 -9.81
N TYR A 366 -18.84 3.05 -8.87
CA TYR A 366 -20.28 3.04 -9.15
C TYR A 366 -20.85 4.43 -9.43
N LYS A 367 -20.20 5.48 -8.92
CA LYS A 367 -20.64 6.89 -9.04
C LYS A 367 -19.42 7.81 -9.11
N PRO A 368 -19.54 8.99 -9.75
CA PRO A 368 -18.54 10.05 -9.62
C PRO A 368 -18.26 10.41 -8.15
N ILE A 369 -17.07 10.93 -7.89
CA ILE A 369 -16.75 11.59 -6.62
C ILE A 369 -17.03 13.08 -6.79
N GLU A 370 -17.65 13.69 -5.79
CA GLU A 370 -17.99 15.11 -5.73
C GLU A 370 -17.48 15.66 -4.38
N PRO A 371 -17.12 16.96 -4.26
CA PRO A 371 -16.65 17.52 -3.00
C PRO A 371 -17.63 17.34 -1.82
N GLY A 372 -17.09 17.14 -0.62
CA GLY A 372 -17.81 16.94 0.65
C GLY A 372 -17.38 15.69 1.42
N THR A 373 -18.07 15.38 2.51
CA THR A 373 -17.70 14.30 3.44
C THR A 373 -18.10 12.90 2.94
N TYR A 374 -17.19 11.94 3.08
CA TYR A 374 -17.41 10.50 2.85
C TYR A 374 -16.98 9.70 4.08
N THR A 375 -17.41 8.44 4.16
CA THR A 375 -16.88 7.43 5.08
C THR A 375 -16.09 6.41 4.28
N LEU A 376 -14.79 6.32 4.54
CA LEU A 376 -13.96 5.21 4.12
C LEU A 376 -14.13 4.07 5.14
N ASN A 377 -14.44 2.87 4.66
CA ASN A 377 -14.52 1.66 5.47
C ASN A 377 -13.49 0.68 4.91
N ILE A 378 -12.62 0.14 5.77
CA ILE A 378 -11.68 -0.93 5.45
C ILE A 378 -12.06 -2.12 6.33
N ASP A 379 -12.51 -3.20 5.72
CA ASP A 379 -12.76 -4.47 6.38
C ASP A 379 -11.59 -5.41 6.08
N SER A 380 -10.77 -5.70 7.09
CA SER A 380 -9.54 -6.50 6.91
C SER A 380 -9.66 -7.85 7.62
N PRO A 381 -9.75 -8.96 6.86
CA PRO A 381 -9.66 -10.31 7.41
C PRO A 381 -8.33 -10.57 8.12
N TRP A 382 -7.22 -9.96 7.66
CA TRP A 382 -5.90 -10.19 8.27
C TRP A 382 -5.74 -9.52 9.64
N PHE A 383 -6.23 -8.28 9.79
CA PHE A 383 -6.24 -7.57 11.08
C PHE A 383 -7.44 -7.93 11.96
N ASN A 384 -8.42 -8.68 11.43
CA ASN A 384 -9.67 -9.08 12.10
C ASN A 384 -10.44 -7.87 12.67
N GLU A 385 -10.53 -6.79 11.87
CA GLU A 385 -11.29 -5.59 12.23
C GLU A 385 -11.84 -4.84 11.00
N THR A 386 -12.94 -4.13 11.22
CA THR A 386 -13.47 -3.13 10.27
C THR A 386 -13.14 -1.73 10.77
N LYS A 387 -12.12 -1.07 10.20
CA LYS A 387 -11.77 0.31 10.55
C LYS A 387 -12.51 1.32 9.67
N LYS A 388 -12.85 2.48 10.25
CA LYS A 388 -13.61 3.54 9.59
C LYS A 388 -12.98 4.90 9.80
N TYR A 389 -12.86 5.63 8.71
CA TYR A 389 -12.40 7.02 8.68
C TYR A 389 -13.51 7.87 8.08
N GLU A 390 -13.88 8.96 8.75
CA GLU A 390 -14.48 10.08 8.02
C GLU A 390 -13.38 10.75 7.21
N VAL A 391 -13.65 11.08 5.95
CA VAL A 391 -12.71 11.70 5.02
C VAL A 391 -13.38 12.87 4.31
N SER A 392 -12.79 14.07 4.38
CA SER A 392 -13.33 15.28 3.76
C SER A 392 -12.70 15.49 2.39
N ILE A 393 -13.49 15.36 1.33
CA ILE A 393 -13.03 15.47 -0.06
C ILE A 393 -13.18 16.93 -0.53
N LYS A 394 -12.06 17.62 -0.78
CA LYS A 394 -12.03 19.01 -1.28
C LYS A 394 -11.82 19.10 -2.79
N GLU A 395 -12.30 20.19 -3.38
CA GLU A 395 -11.98 20.60 -4.76
C GLU A 395 -10.69 21.44 -4.77
N ASN A 396 -9.64 20.97 -5.46
CA ASN A 396 -8.37 21.69 -5.62
C ASN A 396 -8.08 22.04 -7.09
N GLN A 397 -7.06 22.87 -7.35
CA GLN A 397 -6.79 23.41 -8.70
C GLN A 397 -6.16 22.43 -9.69
N PHE A 398 -5.90 21.20 -9.25
CA PHE A 398 -5.52 20.04 -10.07
C PHE A 398 -6.49 18.90 -9.73
N GLU A 399 -6.65 17.89 -10.60
CA GLU A 399 -7.67 16.81 -10.46
C GLU A 399 -7.34 15.75 -9.37
N LEU A 400 -6.74 16.22 -8.26
CA LEU A 400 -6.45 15.50 -7.03
C LEU A 400 -7.36 16.02 -5.92
N LEU A 401 -7.94 15.10 -5.16
CA LEU A 401 -8.85 15.43 -4.07
C LEU A 401 -8.11 15.28 -2.75
N GLU A 402 -7.80 16.42 -2.13
CA GLU A 402 -7.20 16.51 -0.80
C GLU A 402 -8.18 15.90 0.22
N VAL A 403 -7.75 14.80 0.87
CA VAL A 403 -8.49 14.08 1.90
C VAL A 403 -8.12 14.66 3.26
N ASP A 404 -8.85 15.71 3.65
CA ASP A 404 -8.54 16.41 4.88
C ASP A 404 -9.23 15.74 6.10
N ALA A 405 -8.44 15.56 7.16
CA ALA A 405 -8.70 14.81 8.39
C ALA A 405 -8.97 13.29 8.25
N PHE A 406 -8.05 12.48 8.79
CA PHE A 406 -8.32 11.10 9.23
C PHE A 406 -8.85 11.07 10.67
N GLN A 407 -10.11 11.46 10.88
CA GLN A 407 -10.78 11.06 12.11
C GLN A 407 -11.16 9.59 12.00
N ALA A 408 -10.27 8.73 12.52
CA ALA A 408 -10.61 7.37 12.88
C ALA A 408 -11.76 7.45 13.89
N ILE A 409 -12.98 7.18 13.42
CA ILE A 409 -14.15 7.21 14.29
C ILE A 409 -14.04 5.96 15.16
N GLU A 410 -13.59 6.15 16.41
CA GLU A 410 -13.89 5.22 17.50
C GLU A 410 -15.41 5.24 17.71
N LEU A 411 -16.09 4.49 16.84
CA LEU A 411 -17.26 3.75 17.27
C LEU A 411 -16.81 3.02 18.53
N GLU A 412 -17.59 3.13 19.60
CA GLU A 412 -17.50 2.16 20.69
C GLU A 412 -17.42 0.77 20.07
N LYS A 413 -16.83 -0.20 20.80
CA LYS A 413 -17.18 -1.60 20.53
C LYS A 413 -18.66 -1.82 20.89
N ALA A 414 -19.53 -1.42 19.95
CA ALA A 414 -20.41 -2.37 19.31
C ALA A 414 -19.65 -3.68 19.16
N SER A 415 -19.78 -4.51 20.19
CA SER A 415 -19.72 -5.94 20.03
C SER A 415 -20.59 -6.22 18.82
N THR A 416 -19.95 -6.66 17.74
CA THR A 416 -20.59 -7.49 16.74
C THR A 416 -20.93 -8.82 17.42
N GLN A 417 -21.89 -8.75 18.36
CA GLN A 417 -23.05 -9.63 18.31
C GLN A 417 -23.39 -9.69 16.82
N PRO A 418 -23.18 -10.84 16.14
CA PRO A 418 -23.57 -10.93 14.76
C PRO A 418 -25.08 -10.71 14.70
N VAL A 419 -25.65 -10.42 13.52
CA VAL A 419 -27.02 -9.86 13.47
C VAL A 419 -28.05 -10.78 14.19
N TRP A 420 -27.83 -12.09 14.19
CA TRP A 420 -28.57 -13.09 14.98
C TRP A 420 -28.59 -12.89 16.49
N GLY A 421 -27.60 -12.25 17.09
CA GLY A 421 -27.57 -11.89 18.51
C GLY A 421 -28.68 -10.90 18.88
N SER A 422 -29.19 -10.16 17.90
CA SER A 422 -30.37 -9.30 18.04
C SER A 422 -31.70 -9.99 17.70
N TYR A 423 -31.67 -11.14 17.01
CA TYR A 423 -32.90 -11.83 16.59
C TYR A 423 -33.67 -12.40 17.80
N PRO A 424 -35.02 -12.34 17.76
CA PRO A 424 -35.85 -12.96 18.77
C PRO A 424 -35.57 -14.47 18.87
N GLU A 425 -35.44 -14.95 20.11
CA GLU A 425 -35.39 -16.38 20.38
C GLU A 425 -36.79 -16.97 20.21
N PHE A 426 -36.98 -17.75 19.16
CA PHE A 426 -38.24 -18.42 18.82
C PHE A 426 -38.53 -19.59 19.77
N SER A 427 -37.49 -20.29 20.23
CA SER A 427 -37.57 -21.41 21.17
C SER A 427 -36.20 -21.69 21.81
N SER A 428 -36.18 -22.47 22.90
CA SER A 428 -34.97 -22.93 23.57
C SER A 428 -35.15 -24.37 24.04
N ILE A 429 -34.37 -25.32 23.49
CA ILE A 429 -34.60 -26.77 23.66
C ILE A 429 -33.36 -27.45 24.25
N LYS A 430 -33.46 -27.91 25.50
CA LYS A 430 -32.34 -28.55 26.20
C LYS A 430 -32.37 -30.06 26.07
N GLU A 431 -31.18 -30.65 26.16
CA GLU A 431 -30.93 -32.09 26.27
C GLU A 431 -31.35 -32.91 25.04
N VAL A 432 -31.02 -32.43 23.83
CA VAL A 432 -31.27 -33.17 22.58
C VAL A 432 -30.20 -34.22 22.28
N ASP A 433 -30.59 -35.26 21.56
CA ASP A 433 -29.66 -36.25 20.99
C ASP A 433 -28.77 -35.62 19.89
N LYS A 434 -27.55 -36.12 19.74
CA LYS A 434 -26.56 -35.56 18.80
C LYS A 434 -26.93 -35.71 17.33
N ASP A 435 -27.80 -36.67 16.98
CA ASP A 435 -28.30 -36.92 15.62
C ASP A 435 -29.62 -36.19 15.33
N LYS A 436 -30.00 -35.22 16.18
CA LYS A 436 -31.24 -34.43 16.05
C LYS A 436 -31.33 -33.67 14.72
N VAL A 437 -32.25 -34.12 13.86
CA VAL A 437 -32.72 -33.34 12.70
C VAL A 437 -33.74 -32.29 13.16
N TRP A 438 -33.59 -31.04 12.72
CA TRP A 438 -34.59 -29.98 12.92
C TRP A 438 -35.52 -29.87 11.72
N GLU A 439 -36.77 -29.49 11.95
CA GLU A 439 -37.80 -29.28 10.93
C GLU A 439 -38.26 -27.81 11.03
N ILE A 440 -38.26 -27.11 9.89
CA ILE A 440 -38.58 -25.69 9.75
C ILE A 440 -39.66 -25.57 8.67
N THR A 441 -40.85 -25.10 9.04
CA THR A 441 -41.94 -24.80 8.09
C THR A 441 -42.14 -23.30 7.99
N PHE A 442 -41.97 -22.74 6.80
CA PHE A 442 -42.30 -21.35 6.48
C PHE A 442 -43.77 -21.21 6.07
N ASN A 443 -44.33 -19.99 6.16
CA ASN A 443 -45.69 -19.71 5.70
C ASN A 443 -45.82 -19.60 4.17
N GLU A 444 -44.71 -19.45 3.46
CA GLU A 444 -44.57 -19.36 2.01
C GLU A 444 -43.29 -20.12 1.59
N GLN A 445 -43.20 -20.58 0.33
CA GLN A 445 -41.97 -21.16 -0.20
C GLN A 445 -40.88 -20.08 -0.34
N MET A 446 -39.64 -20.39 0.04
CA MET A 446 -38.51 -19.46 -0.02
C MET A 446 -37.89 -19.41 -1.43
N GLU A 447 -37.21 -18.30 -1.77
CA GLU A 447 -36.39 -18.23 -2.99
C GLU A 447 -35.16 -19.14 -2.84
N ASP A 448 -34.89 -20.01 -3.82
CA ASP A 448 -33.81 -21.01 -3.73
C ASP A 448 -32.45 -20.37 -3.38
N LYS A 449 -32.15 -19.20 -3.98
CA LYS A 449 -30.94 -18.41 -3.70
C LYS A 449 -30.80 -18.03 -2.22
N ALA A 450 -31.89 -17.79 -1.49
CA ALA A 450 -31.82 -17.42 -0.07
C ALA A 450 -31.33 -18.58 0.81
N LEU A 451 -31.46 -19.83 0.34
CA LEU A 451 -30.93 -21.03 0.97
C LEU A 451 -29.47 -21.27 0.54
N GLU A 452 -29.14 -21.04 -0.74
CA GLU A 452 -27.77 -21.11 -1.27
C GLU A 452 -26.85 -20.05 -0.65
N ASP A 453 -27.35 -18.84 -0.38
CA ASP A 453 -26.65 -17.75 0.31
C ASP A 453 -26.46 -18.00 1.83
N GLY A 454 -26.83 -19.19 2.34
CA GLY A 454 -26.60 -19.58 3.74
C GLY A 454 -27.65 -19.12 4.75
N GLY A 455 -28.87 -18.76 4.31
CA GLY A 455 -29.91 -18.19 5.16
C GLY A 455 -30.49 -19.08 6.27
N ILE A 456 -30.05 -20.34 6.39
CA ILE A 456 -30.33 -21.25 7.51
C ILE A 456 -29.03 -21.95 7.91
N TYR A 457 -28.60 -21.80 9.17
CA TYR A 457 -27.36 -22.41 9.66
C TYR A 457 -27.35 -22.64 11.18
N VAL A 458 -26.37 -23.40 11.67
CA VAL A 458 -26.16 -23.66 13.10
C VAL A 458 -24.79 -23.12 13.52
N ILE A 459 -24.69 -22.61 14.76
CA ILE A 459 -23.42 -22.29 15.43
C ILE A 459 -23.27 -23.08 16.74
N ASN A 460 -22.02 -23.23 17.20
CA ASN A 460 -21.67 -23.77 18.52
C ASN A 460 -21.56 -22.66 19.60
N ASP A 461 -21.16 -23.03 20.83
CA ASP A 461 -21.01 -22.12 21.98
C ASP A 461 -19.86 -21.09 21.82
N SER A 462 -18.87 -21.36 20.95
CA SER A 462 -17.84 -20.39 20.54
C SER A 462 -18.30 -19.44 19.44
N GLY A 463 -19.49 -19.64 18.85
CA GLY A 463 -20.04 -18.84 17.75
C GLY A 463 -19.57 -19.26 16.36
N GLU A 464 -18.87 -20.39 16.24
CA GLU A 464 -18.37 -20.93 14.98
C GLU A 464 -19.47 -21.72 14.26
N GLN A 465 -19.51 -21.63 12.92
CA GLN A 465 -20.54 -22.28 12.12
C GLN A 465 -20.33 -23.80 12.02
N VAL A 466 -21.38 -24.54 12.37
CA VAL A 466 -21.44 -26.00 12.33
C VAL A 466 -21.94 -26.44 10.95
N LEU A 467 -21.22 -27.37 10.32
CA LEU A 467 -21.51 -27.85 8.96
C LEU A 467 -22.73 -28.77 8.93
N VAL A 468 -23.91 -28.16 8.82
CA VAL A 468 -25.21 -28.81 8.67
C VAL A 468 -25.63 -28.96 7.21
N GLU A 469 -26.41 -29.99 6.89
CA GLU A 469 -26.96 -30.22 5.56
C GLU A 469 -28.45 -29.84 5.53
N ILE A 470 -28.80 -28.84 4.71
CA ILE A 470 -30.19 -28.38 4.53
C ILE A 470 -30.86 -29.17 3.41
N LYS A 471 -32.02 -29.76 3.67
CA LYS A 471 -32.84 -30.49 2.68
C LYS A 471 -34.27 -29.97 2.67
N GLN A 472 -34.88 -29.84 1.49
CA GLN A 472 -36.33 -29.57 1.41
C GLN A 472 -37.12 -30.80 1.87
N GLY A 473 -38.20 -30.56 2.60
CA GLY A 473 -39.09 -31.57 3.18
C GLY A 473 -40.15 -32.06 2.20
N SER A 474 -41.28 -32.55 2.74
CA SER A 474 -42.35 -33.13 1.91
C SER A 474 -43.23 -32.10 1.18
N GLN A 475 -43.23 -30.86 1.66
CA GLN A 475 -43.88 -29.71 1.04
C GLN A 475 -42.82 -28.65 0.72
N ALA A 476 -43.10 -27.76 -0.25
CA ALA A 476 -42.15 -26.73 -0.68
C ALA A 476 -41.83 -25.67 0.39
N THR A 477 -42.61 -25.62 1.47
CA THR A 477 -42.44 -24.76 2.66
C THR A 477 -41.58 -25.36 3.76
N ASP A 478 -41.33 -26.67 3.70
CA ASP A 478 -40.70 -27.43 4.79
C ASP A 478 -39.22 -27.66 4.48
N TYR A 479 -38.37 -27.52 5.49
CA TYR A 479 -36.93 -27.73 5.39
C TYR A 479 -36.40 -28.49 6.60
N HIS A 480 -35.49 -29.42 6.38
CA HIS A 480 -34.82 -30.22 7.38
C HIS A 480 -33.36 -29.78 7.53
N VAL A 481 -32.93 -29.51 8.76
CA VAL A 481 -31.52 -29.25 9.10
C VAL A 481 -30.95 -30.54 9.66
N HIS A 482 -30.13 -31.23 8.86
CA HIS A 482 -29.44 -32.44 9.27
C HIS A 482 -28.11 -32.09 9.98
N PRO A 483 -27.75 -32.80 11.06
CA PRO A 483 -26.50 -32.58 11.78
C PRO A 483 -25.27 -32.98 10.95
N PRO A 484 -24.05 -32.57 11.37
CA PRO A 484 -22.79 -32.98 10.74
C PRO A 484 -22.59 -34.51 10.68
N GLU A 485 -21.65 -34.97 9.85
CA GLU A 485 -21.20 -36.36 9.86
C GLU A 485 -20.56 -36.71 11.21
N GLY A 486 -21.30 -37.46 12.04
CA GLY A 486 -20.93 -37.78 13.42
C GLY A 486 -21.96 -37.30 14.46
N GLY A 487 -22.82 -36.35 14.10
CA GLY A 487 -23.74 -35.63 15.00
C GLY A 487 -23.19 -34.27 15.44
N TYR A 488 -24.01 -33.49 16.14
CA TYR A 488 -23.54 -32.30 16.87
C TYR A 488 -22.60 -32.70 18.04
N GLU A 489 -21.73 -31.78 18.44
CA GLU A 489 -20.89 -31.97 19.64
C GLU A 489 -21.68 -31.71 20.93
N THR A 490 -21.22 -32.25 22.05
CA THR A 490 -21.84 -32.01 23.37
C THR A 490 -21.60 -30.57 23.81
N GLY A 491 -22.65 -29.74 23.85
CA GLY A 491 -22.53 -28.32 24.19
C GLY A 491 -23.77 -27.50 23.85
N LEU A 492 -23.70 -26.18 24.06
CA LEU A 492 -24.72 -25.23 23.58
C LEU A 492 -24.52 -24.97 22.08
N HIS A 493 -25.63 -24.80 21.37
CA HIS A 493 -25.70 -24.48 19.95
C HIS A 493 -26.84 -23.46 19.72
N GLN A 494 -26.79 -22.70 18.63
CA GLN A 494 -27.95 -21.93 18.14
C GLN A 494 -28.23 -22.26 16.68
N LEU A 495 -29.48 -22.61 16.36
CA LEU A 495 -30.01 -22.62 15.00
C LEU A 495 -30.45 -21.20 14.65
N ILE A 496 -30.04 -20.70 13.49
CA ILE A 496 -30.26 -19.33 13.01
C ILE A 496 -30.96 -19.38 11.65
N ILE A 497 -31.92 -18.48 11.46
CA ILE A 497 -32.65 -18.26 10.21
C ILE A 497 -32.60 -16.76 9.92
N GLU A 498 -31.95 -16.39 8.82
CA GLU A 498 -31.77 -15.00 8.40
C GLU A 498 -33.06 -14.37 7.82
N PRO A 499 -33.14 -13.03 7.67
CA PRO A 499 -34.25 -12.37 7.00
C PRO A 499 -34.28 -12.69 5.49
N MET A 500 -34.93 -13.80 5.14
CA MET A 500 -35.04 -14.30 3.76
C MET A 500 -36.29 -13.78 3.04
N LYS A 501 -36.40 -14.10 1.74
CA LYS A 501 -37.49 -13.69 0.85
C LYS A 501 -38.19 -14.92 0.24
N SER A 502 -39.52 -14.84 0.15
CA SER A 502 -40.36 -15.88 -0.46
C SER A 502 -40.36 -15.77 -1.98
N LEU A 503 -40.62 -16.91 -2.65
CA LEU A 503 -40.79 -17.00 -4.09
C LEU A 503 -42.00 -16.18 -4.61
N ALA A 504 -42.93 -15.82 -3.72
CA ALA A 504 -44.03 -14.90 -4.01
C ALA A 504 -43.63 -13.40 -3.87
N GLY A 505 -42.43 -13.12 -3.38
CA GLY A 505 -41.85 -11.78 -3.21
C GLY A 505 -41.91 -11.22 -1.78
N THR A 506 -42.44 -11.97 -0.81
CA THR A 506 -42.60 -11.53 0.59
C THR A 506 -41.29 -11.65 1.37
N SER A 507 -40.76 -10.55 1.90
CA SER A 507 -39.59 -10.60 2.80
C SER A 507 -39.99 -10.82 4.25
N MET A 508 -39.21 -11.65 4.96
CA MET A 508 -39.19 -11.67 6.43
C MET A 508 -38.77 -10.29 6.96
N LYS A 509 -39.36 -9.85 8.08
CA LYS A 509 -39.07 -8.52 8.68
C LYS A 509 -37.77 -8.50 9.49
N GLU A 510 -37.44 -9.64 10.07
CA GLU A 510 -36.33 -9.91 10.96
C GLU A 510 -36.01 -11.41 10.85
N GLY A 511 -34.80 -11.81 11.22
CA GLY A 511 -34.45 -13.22 11.35
C GLY A 511 -34.97 -13.79 12.68
N VAL A 512 -34.77 -15.09 12.89
CA VAL A 512 -35.10 -15.77 14.16
C VAL A 512 -33.97 -16.70 14.55
N ARG A 513 -33.86 -17.00 15.85
CA ARG A 513 -32.93 -18.03 16.35
C ARG A 513 -33.60 -18.97 17.35
N MET A 514 -32.99 -20.14 17.54
CA MET A 514 -33.40 -21.12 18.54
C MET A 514 -32.16 -21.72 19.20
N SER A 515 -32.00 -21.53 20.51
CA SER A 515 -30.93 -22.21 21.26
C SER A 515 -31.26 -23.68 21.45
N PHE A 516 -30.25 -24.56 21.39
CA PHE A 516 -30.39 -25.93 21.85
C PHE A 516 -29.13 -26.43 22.56
N SER A 517 -29.27 -27.44 23.42
CA SER A 517 -28.12 -28.06 24.10
C SER A 517 -28.08 -29.57 23.88
N VAL A 518 -26.93 -30.06 23.43
CA VAL A 518 -26.66 -31.47 23.13
C VAL A 518 -26.02 -32.14 24.34
N LYS A 519 -26.29 -33.43 24.56
CA LYS A 519 -25.80 -34.21 25.71
C LYS A 519 -24.51 -35.00 25.46
#